data_AF-A0A8T5TPJ4-F1
#
_entry.id   AF-A0A8T5TPJ4-F1
#
_cell.length_a   1.000
_cell.length_b   1.000
_cell.length_c   1.000
_cell.angle_alpha   90.00
_cell.angle_beta   90.00
_cell.angle_gamma   90.00
#
_symmetry.space_group_name_H-M   'P 1'
#
loop_
_entity.id
_entity.type
_entity.pdbx_description
1 polymer ?
#
loop_
_entity_poly.entity_id
_entity_poly.type
_entity_poly.pdbx_seq_one_letter_code
_entity_poly.pdbx_strand_id
1 'polypeptide(L)'
;METETIREKFLKILGNSYKKFGFPAILGWIEALLCLEKKELMQGEISIQLTNIFKDQNVATSISSVNRALKIMEFYKIVVKKGNPKIGYSYKINMDSNFIIKFFYNLIEMTKNVTKNLTDLKELAIKKDDQPLIVALNLQTDYMTNMCDIITKGIRLSQNDKL
;
A
#
# COMPACT_ATOMS: atom_id res chain seq x y z
N MET A 1 -19.19 16.68 -23.57
CA MET A 1 -17.96 16.38 -22.79
C MET A 1 -18.12 17.08 -21.45
N GLU A 2 -18.46 16.34 -20.40
CA GLU A 2 -18.43 16.91 -19.05
C GLU A 2 -16.99 17.30 -18.73
N THR A 3 -16.80 18.53 -18.27
CA THR A 3 -15.48 19.06 -17.95
C THR A 3 -15.06 18.43 -16.63
N GLU A 4 -14.06 17.55 -16.69
CA GLU A 4 -13.53 16.88 -15.49
C GLU A 4 -13.12 17.90 -14.42
N THR A 5 -13.66 17.76 -13.22
CA THR A 5 -13.39 18.69 -12.13
C THR A 5 -11.95 18.57 -11.62
N ILE A 6 -11.39 19.63 -11.03
CA ILE A 6 -10.04 19.58 -10.42
C ILE A 6 -9.97 18.49 -9.34
N ARG A 7 -11.07 18.25 -8.62
CA ARG A 7 -11.17 17.18 -7.61
C ARG A 7 -11.08 15.79 -8.26
N GLU A 8 -11.82 15.54 -9.34
CA GLU A 8 -11.70 14.30 -10.10
C GLU A 8 -10.26 14.03 -10.57
N LYS A 9 -9.60 15.06 -11.11
CA LYS A 9 -8.19 14.97 -11.52
C LYS A 9 -7.29 14.57 -10.36
N PHE A 10 -7.47 15.18 -9.19
CA PHE A 10 -6.72 14.83 -7.99
C PHE A 10 -6.90 13.35 -7.60
N LEU A 11 -8.14 12.86 -7.58
CA LEU A 11 -8.41 11.44 -7.30
C LEU A 11 -7.75 10.54 -8.36
N LYS A 12 -7.89 10.84 -9.65
CA LYS A 12 -7.28 10.04 -10.72
C LYS A 12 -5.76 10.00 -10.65
N ILE A 13 -5.11 11.11 -10.31
CA ILE A 13 -3.65 11.15 -10.11
C ILE A 13 -3.25 10.17 -9.02
N LEU A 14 -3.88 10.20 -7.85
CA LEU A 14 -3.53 9.25 -6.78
C LEU A 14 -3.87 7.81 -7.15
N GLY A 15 -5.03 7.54 -7.74
CA GLY A 15 -5.39 6.19 -8.19
C GLY A 15 -4.41 5.62 -9.22
N ASN A 16 -3.94 6.44 -10.16
CA ASN A 16 -2.95 6.03 -11.15
C ASN A 16 -1.57 5.80 -10.53
N SER A 17 -1.18 6.61 -9.54
CA SER A 17 0.04 6.39 -8.78
C SER A 17 0.03 5.04 -8.07
N TYR A 18 -1.07 4.70 -7.39
CA TYR A 18 -1.22 3.38 -6.74
C TYR A 18 -1.09 2.21 -7.73
N LYS A 19 -1.70 2.33 -8.92
CA LYS A 19 -1.54 1.33 -9.99
C LYS A 19 -0.08 1.11 -10.37
N LYS A 20 0.73 2.18 -10.46
CA LYS A 20 2.17 2.06 -10.76
C LYS A 20 2.95 1.32 -9.69
N PHE A 21 2.49 1.34 -8.44
CA PHE A 21 3.05 0.55 -7.34
C PHE A 21 2.46 -0.87 -7.20
N GLY A 22 1.66 -1.31 -8.17
CA GLY A 22 1.05 -2.66 -8.15
C GLY A 22 -0.22 -2.76 -7.31
N PHE A 23 -0.80 -1.64 -6.89
CA PHE A 23 -2.00 -1.61 -6.05
C PHE A 23 -3.28 -1.23 -6.83
N PRO A 24 -4.46 -1.70 -6.37
CA PRO A 24 -5.74 -1.24 -6.93
C PRO A 24 -5.91 0.28 -6.84
N ALA A 25 -6.33 0.94 -7.93
CA ALA A 25 -6.53 2.39 -7.98
C ALA A 25 -7.52 2.92 -6.92
N ILE A 26 -8.49 2.09 -6.52
CA ILE A 26 -9.48 2.45 -5.49
C ILE A 26 -8.81 2.85 -4.16
N LEU A 27 -7.63 2.32 -3.84
CA LEU A 27 -6.89 2.72 -2.64
C LEU A 27 -6.47 4.20 -2.71
N GLY A 28 -5.92 4.61 -3.86
CA GLY A 28 -5.56 6.00 -4.11
C GLY A 28 -6.77 6.93 -4.21
N TRP A 29 -7.90 6.45 -4.73
CA TRP A 29 -9.16 7.22 -4.75
C TRP A 29 -9.72 7.44 -3.34
N ILE A 30 -9.71 6.41 -2.50
CA ILE A 30 -10.15 6.52 -1.10
C ILE A 30 -9.21 7.44 -0.32
N GLU A 31 -7.89 7.32 -0.51
CA GLU A 31 -6.94 8.24 0.11
C GLU A 31 -7.20 9.69 -0.30
N ALA A 32 -7.30 9.95 -1.60
CA ALA A 32 -7.60 11.28 -2.12
C ALA A 32 -8.92 11.82 -1.55
N LEU A 33 -9.97 11.00 -1.52
CA LEU A 33 -11.27 11.40 -0.98
C LEU A 33 -11.17 11.77 0.50
N LEU A 34 -10.55 10.91 1.31
CA LEU A 34 -10.40 11.14 2.74
C LEU A 34 -9.45 12.31 3.06
N CYS A 35 -8.52 12.66 2.17
CA CYS A 35 -7.69 13.86 2.28
C CYS A 35 -8.48 15.16 2.01
N LEU A 36 -9.48 15.12 1.12
CA LEU A 36 -10.32 16.28 0.81
C LEU A 36 -11.37 16.55 1.89
N GLU A 37 -11.80 15.51 2.60
CA GLU A 37 -12.88 15.60 3.58
C GLU A 37 -12.37 15.99 4.97
N LYS A 38 -12.98 17.03 5.54
CA LYS A 38 -12.65 17.49 6.91
C LYS A 38 -13.22 16.59 8.01
N LYS A 39 -14.16 15.72 7.66
CA LYS A 39 -14.85 14.80 8.58
C LYS A 39 -14.45 13.35 8.30
N GLU A 40 -14.62 12.51 9.32
CA GLU A 40 -14.54 11.06 9.12
C GLU A 40 -15.72 10.60 8.24
N LEU A 41 -15.45 9.66 7.33
CA LEU A 41 -16.48 9.09 6.46
C LEU A 41 -16.77 7.64 6.82
N MET A 42 -18.04 7.25 6.74
CA MET A 42 -18.45 5.85 6.77
C MET A 42 -18.17 5.18 5.42
N GLN A 43 -18.00 3.86 5.45
CA GLN A 43 -17.80 3.04 4.24
C GLN A 43 -18.88 3.27 3.16
N GLY A 44 -20.14 3.42 3.57
CA GLY A 44 -21.25 3.71 2.65
C GLY A 44 -21.13 5.09 1.99
N GLU A 45 -20.74 6.11 2.76
CA GLU A 45 -20.51 7.47 2.22
C GLU A 45 -19.37 7.47 1.20
N ILE A 46 -18.27 6.77 1.50
CA ILE A 46 -17.13 6.63 0.58
C ILE A 46 -17.58 5.98 -0.73
N SER A 47 -18.33 4.87 -0.65
CA SER A 47 -18.84 4.17 -1.83
C SER A 47 -19.71 5.08 -2.70
N ILE A 48 -20.69 5.76 -2.10
CA ILE A 48 -21.59 6.67 -2.83
C ILE A 48 -20.82 7.79 -3.50
N GLN A 49 -19.90 8.44 -2.78
CA GLN A 49 -19.12 9.54 -3.33
C GLN A 49 -18.23 9.09 -4.50
N LEU A 50 -17.55 7.94 -4.37
CA LEU A 50 -16.74 7.39 -5.47
C LEU A 50 -17.61 6.98 -6.67
N THR A 51 -18.78 6.38 -6.44
CA THR A 51 -19.71 6.03 -7.52
C THR A 51 -20.19 7.28 -8.26
N ASN A 52 -20.48 8.37 -7.55
CA ASN A 52 -20.90 9.61 -8.18
C ASN A 52 -19.77 10.24 -9.01
N ILE A 53 -18.53 10.19 -8.51
CA ILE A 53 -17.37 10.75 -9.21
C ILE A 53 -16.99 9.92 -10.45
N PHE A 54 -17.15 8.59 -10.39
CA PHE A 54 -16.68 7.68 -11.44
C PHE A 54 -17.81 6.93 -12.16
N LYS A 55 -19.02 7.51 -12.17
CA LYS A 55 -20.27 6.88 -12.63
C LYS A 55 -20.16 6.20 -14.00
N ASP A 56 -19.38 6.78 -14.91
CA ASP A 56 -19.26 6.33 -16.30
C ASP A 56 -18.02 5.47 -16.58
N GLN A 57 -17.18 5.20 -15.59
CA GLN A 57 -15.86 4.58 -15.79
C GLN A 57 -15.84 3.06 -15.49
N ASN A 58 -17.00 2.42 -15.31
CA ASN A 58 -17.16 0.99 -15.01
C ASN A 58 -16.17 0.47 -13.94
N VAL A 59 -15.99 1.25 -12.87
CA VAL A 59 -15.02 0.98 -11.82
C VAL A 59 -15.70 0.46 -10.57
N ALA A 60 -15.05 -0.51 -9.92
CA ALA A 60 -15.57 -1.21 -8.75
C ALA A 60 -15.61 -0.29 -7.51
N THR A 61 -16.61 0.58 -7.44
CA THR A 61 -16.85 1.54 -6.34
C THR A 61 -17.88 1.03 -5.32
N SER A 62 -18.29 -0.24 -5.43
CA SER A 62 -19.25 -0.88 -4.53
C SER A 62 -18.79 -0.87 -3.08
N ILE A 63 -19.74 -0.90 -2.14
CA ILE A 63 -19.48 -1.01 -0.69
C ILE A 63 -18.52 -2.16 -0.37
N SER A 64 -18.65 -3.30 -1.04
CA SER A 64 -17.76 -4.46 -0.86
C SER A 64 -16.33 -4.20 -1.35
N SER A 65 -16.16 -3.48 -2.45
CA SER A 65 -14.85 -3.11 -2.98
C SER A 65 -14.17 -2.07 -2.11
N VAL A 66 -14.94 -1.08 -1.63
CA VAL A 66 -14.47 -0.11 -0.63
C VAL A 66 -14.04 -0.80 0.67
N ASN A 67 -14.80 -1.78 1.17
CA ASN A 67 -14.41 -2.55 2.37
C ASN A 67 -13.05 -3.24 2.20
N ARG A 68 -12.86 -3.93 1.07
CA ARG A 68 -11.59 -4.62 0.77
C ARG A 68 -10.44 -3.64 0.74
N ALA A 69 -10.65 -2.48 0.11
CA ALA A 69 -9.66 -1.42 0.04
C ALA A 69 -9.35 -0.85 1.44
N LEU A 70 -10.37 -0.54 2.24
CA LEU A 70 -10.19 -0.03 3.61
C LEU A 70 -9.45 -1.02 4.51
N LYS A 71 -9.71 -2.33 4.41
CA LYS A 71 -8.95 -3.35 5.15
C LYS A 71 -7.45 -3.33 4.81
N ILE A 72 -7.12 -3.15 3.53
CA ILE A 72 -5.73 -3.00 3.09
C ILE A 72 -5.14 -1.71 3.67
N MET A 73 -5.87 -0.58 3.58
CA MET A 73 -5.41 0.69 4.12
C MET A 73 -5.24 0.66 5.65
N GLU A 74 -6.10 -0.07 6.38
CA GLU A 74 -5.99 -0.32 7.82
C GLU A 74 -4.70 -1.11 8.13
N PHE A 75 -4.42 -2.17 7.37
CA PHE A 75 -3.22 -2.98 7.52
C PHE A 75 -1.94 -2.16 7.36
N TYR A 76 -1.91 -1.27 6.36
CA TYR A 76 -0.79 -0.33 6.15
C TYR A 76 -0.84 0.92 7.05
N LYS A 77 -1.82 1.01 7.97
CA LYS A 77 -2.02 2.14 8.91
C LYS A 77 -2.20 3.49 8.22
N ILE A 78 -2.81 3.51 7.04
CA ILE A 78 -3.08 4.72 6.24
C ILE A 78 -4.36 5.39 6.69
N VAL A 79 -5.34 4.58 7.08
CA VAL A 79 -6.60 5.06 7.64
C VAL A 79 -6.67 4.74 9.13
N VAL A 80 -7.27 5.65 9.89
CA VAL A 80 -7.70 5.40 11.25
C VAL A 80 -9.15 4.98 11.21
N LYS A 81 -9.44 3.77 11.69
CA LYS A 81 -10.79 3.25 11.89
C LYS A 81 -11.29 3.63 13.28
N LYS A 82 -12.50 4.18 13.37
CA LYS A 82 -13.19 4.43 14.65
C LYS A 82 -14.60 3.86 14.61
N GLY A 83 -15.19 3.64 15.78
CA GLY A 83 -16.53 3.09 15.93
C GLY A 83 -16.53 1.63 16.37
N ASN A 84 -17.68 0.97 16.20
CA ASN A 84 -17.90 -0.39 16.68
C ASN A 84 -18.94 -1.11 15.81
N PRO A 85 -19.10 -2.44 15.93
CA PRO A 85 -20.03 -3.20 15.09
C PRO A 85 -21.50 -2.78 15.19
N LYS A 86 -21.93 -2.20 16.32
CA LYS A 86 -23.33 -1.80 16.54
C LYS A 86 -23.68 -0.48 15.85
N ILE A 87 -22.74 0.46 15.82
CA ILE A 87 -22.94 1.82 15.29
C ILE A 87 -22.38 1.95 13.86
N GLY A 88 -21.47 1.06 13.48
CA GLY A 88 -20.69 1.15 12.25
C GLY A 88 -19.30 1.74 12.48
N TYR A 89 -18.50 1.72 11.42
CA TYR A 89 -17.13 2.23 11.43
C TYR A 89 -16.99 3.47 10.54
N SER A 90 -16.30 4.48 11.05
CA SER A 90 -15.86 5.67 10.34
C SER A 90 -14.36 5.62 10.09
N TYR A 91 -13.93 6.30 9.03
CA TYR A 91 -12.57 6.28 8.53
C TYR A 91 -12.08 7.71 8.28
N LYS A 92 -10.81 7.95 8.59
CA LYS A 92 -10.08 9.18 8.22
C LYS A 92 -8.66 8.85 7.83
N ILE A 93 -8.01 9.73 7.07
CA ILE A 93 -6.57 9.62 6.84
C ILE A 93 -5.79 9.80 8.13
N ASN A 94 -4.76 8.96 8.28
CA ASN A 94 -3.70 9.15 9.24
C ASN A 94 -2.66 10.10 8.64
N MET A 95 -2.68 11.37 9.02
CA MET A 95 -1.81 12.41 8.45
C MET A 95 -0.31 12.15 8.66
N ASP A 96 0.03 11.36 9.68
CA ASP A 96 1.41 10.95 9.98
C ASP A 96 1.85 9.71 9.17
N SER A 97 0.99 9.22 8.28
CA SER A 97 1.19 7.99 7.52
C SER A 97 1.04 8.24 6.04
N ASN A 98 2.12 8.06 5.30
CA ASN A 98 2.11 8.04 3.85
C ASN A 98 2.16 6.60 3.36
N PHE A 99 1.22 6.21 2.48
CA PHE A 99 1.13 4.84 1.99
C PHE A 99 2.39 4.34 1.32
N ILE A 100 2.98 5.15 0.44
CA ILE A 100 4.19 4.77 -0.29
C ILE A 100 5.33 4.53 0.69
N ILE A 101 5.49 5.41 1.68
CA ILE A 101 6.51 5.25 2.72
C ILE A 101 6.28 3.97 3.54
N LYS A 102 5.05 3.71 4.00
CA LYS A 102 4.72 2.49 4.77
C LYS A 102 4.88 1.23 3.94
N PHE A 103 4.52 1.27 2.67
CA PHE A 103 4.75 0.19 1.72
C PHE A 103 6.23 -0.16 1.61
N PHE A 104 7.11 0.85 1.44
CA PHE A 104 8.54 0.62 1.39
C PHE A 104 9.13 0.08 2.70
N TYR A 105 8.66 0.56 3.86
CA TYR A 105 9.07 -0.02 5.14
C TYR A 105 8.64 -1.48 5.28
N ASN A 106 7.40 -1.81 4.92
CA ASN A 106 6.92 -3.19 4.96
C ASN A 106 7.68 -4.08 3.96
N LEU A 107 8.06 -3.54 2.79
CA LEU A 107 8.90 -4.25 1.83
C LEU A 107 10.28 -4.57 2.42
N ILE A 108 10.93 -3.60 3.08
CA ILE A 108 12.20 -3.83 3.79
C ILE A 108 12.04 -4.92 4.87
N GLU A 109 10.98 -4.86 5.67
CA GLU A 109 10.73 -5.84 6.73
C GLU A 109 10.49 -7.24 6.15
N MET A 110 9.68 -7.35 5.10
CA MET A 110 9.43 -8.61 4.39
C MET A 110 10.72 -9.20 3.83
N THR A 111 11.52 -8.37 3.15
CA THR A 111 12.79 -8.81 2.57
C THR A 111 13.76 -9.29 3.66
N LYS A 112 13.86 -8.59 4.80
CA LYS A 112 14.64 -9.05 5.96
C LYS A 112 14.19 -10.42 6.49
N ASN A 113 12.87 -10.62 6.61
CA ASN A 113 12.31 -11.89 7.08
C ASN A 113 12.61 -13.04 6.10
N VAL A 114 12.47 -12.78 4.79
CA VAL A 114 12.82 -13.76 3.75
C VAL A 114 14.32 -14.08 3.80
N THR A 115 15.19 -13.08 3.84
CA THR A 115 16.66 -13.26 3.95
C THR A 115 17.02 -14.12 5.16
N LYS A 116 16.40 -13.87 6.32
CA LYS A 116 16.61 -14.68 7.52
C LYS A 116 16.22 -16.14 7.28
N ASN A 117 15.01 -16.38 6.78
CA ASN A 117 14.51 -17.73 6.52
C ASN A 117 15.37 -18.48 5.49
N LEU A 118 15.88 -17.79 4.47
CA LEU A 118 16.80 -18.38 3.48
C LEU A 118 18.15 -18.74 4.10
N THR A 119 18.66 -17.89 5.01
CA THR A 119 19.89 -18.15 5.76
C THR A 119 19.74 -19.36 6.67
N ASP A 120 18.64 -19.44 7.42
CA ASP A 120 18.33 -20.58 8.30
C ASP A 120 18.21 -21.88 7.46
N LEU A 121 17.58 -21.82 6.29
CA LEU A 121 17.47 -22.97 5.38
C LEU A 121 18.83 -23.39 4.79
N LYS A 122 19.72 -22.44 4.53
CA LYS A 122 21.06 -22.70 4.01
C LYS A 122 21.90 -23.51 5.00
N GLU A 123 21.79 -23.24 6.30
CA GLU A 123 22.47 -24.05 7.32
C GLU A 123 22.05 -25.52 7.28
N LEU A 124 20.77 -25.78 7.03
CA LEU A 124 20.23 -27.14 6.87
C LEU A 124 20.70 -27.78 5.56
N ALA A 125 20.75 -27.01 4.47
CA ALA A 125 21.24 -27.49 3.18
C ALA A 125 22.73 -27.89 3.23
N ILE A 126 23.56 -27.09 3.93
CA ILE A 126 24.98 -27.41 4.16
C ILE A 126 25.12 -28.72 4.95
N LYS A 127 24.33 -28.91 6.01
CA LYS A 127 24.35 -30.16 6.79
C LYS A 127 23.95 -31.39 5.97
N LYS A 128 23.18 -31.20 4.90
CA LYS A 128 22.71 -32.24 3.98
C LYS A 128 23.54 -32.37 2.70
N ASP A 129 24.57 -31.52 2.54
CA ASP A 129 25.42 -31.44 1.34
C ASP A 129 24.63 -31.27 0.02
N ASP A 130 23.51 -30.53 0.05
CA ASP A 130 22.70 -30.25 -1.13
C ASP A 130 23.27 -29.03 -1.91
N GLN A 131 24.30 -29.28 -2.72
CA GLN A 131 24.99 -28.22 -3.46
C GLN A 131 24.08 -27.39 -4.39
N PRO A 132 23.17 -27.99 -5.20
CA PRO A 132 22.23 -27.21 -5.99
C PRO A 132 21.38 -26.25 -5.16
N LEU A 133 20.88 -26.71 -4.01
CA LEU A 133 20.09 -25.87 -3.11
C LEU A 133 20.94 -24.76 -2.49
N ILE A 134 22.18 -25.05 -2.07
CA ILE A 134 23.10 -24.04 -1.52
C ILE A 134 23.35 -22.91 -2.53
N VAL A 135 23.61 -23.25 -3.80
CA VAL A 135 23.81 -22.27 -4.87
C VAL A 135 22.56 -21.41 -5.08
N ALA A 136 21.37 -22.03 -5.13
CA ALA A 136 20.11 -21.30 -5.28
C ALA A 136 19.83 -20.37 -4.09
N LEU A 137 20.12 -20.82 -2.87
CA LEU A 137 19.93 -20.03 -1.65
C LEU A 137 20.88 -18.84 -1.58
N ASN A 138 22.14 -18.99 -1.98
CA ASN A 138 23.08 -17.87 -2.08
C ASN A 138 22.56 -16.81 -3.04
N LEU A 139 22.18 -17.22 -4.25
CA LEU A 139 21.70 -16.31 -5.28
C LEU A 139 20.48 -15.51 -4.80
N GLN A 140 19.51 -16.17 -4.19
CA GLN A 140 18.31 -15.50 -3.67
C GLN A 140 18.62 -14.60 -2.48
N THR A 141 19.50 -15.02 -1.57
CA THR A 141 19.93 -14.20 -0.42
C THR A 141 20.63 -12.92 -0.88
N ASP A 142 21.48 -13.02 -1.91
CA ASP A 142 22.18 -11.87 -2.49
C ASP A 142 21.20 -10.91 -3.16
N TYR A 143 20.22 -11.41 -3.92
CA TYR A 143 19.17 -10.56 -4.50
C TYR A 143 18.36 -9.81 -3.45
N MET A 144 17.94 -10.49 -2.39
CA MET A 144 17.15 -9.88 -1.30
C MET A 144 17.98 -8.82 -0.56
N THR A 145 19.26 -9.11 -0.30
CA THR A 145 20.17 -8.15 0.36
C THR A 145 20.37 -6.90 -0.49
N ASN A 146 20.67 -7.06 -1.78
CA ASN A 146 20.83 -5.96 -2.72
C ASN A 146 19.54 -5.11 -2.82
N MET A 147 18.37 -5.74 -2.84
CA MET A 147 17.09 -5.04 -2.87
C MET A 147 16.89 -4.16 -1.63
N CYS A 148 17.16 -4.71 -0.43
CA CYS A 148 17.12 -3.97 0.83
C CYS A 148 18.02 -2.73 0.81
N ASP A 149 19.25 -2.87 0.30
CA ASP A 149 20.21 -1.77 0.23
C ASP A 149 19.76 -0.67 -0.73
N ILE A 150 19.25 -1.04 -1.91
CA ILE A 150 18.73 -0.09 -2.90
C ILE A 150 17.57 0.71 -2.31
N ILE A 151 16.60 0.04 -1.69
CA ILE A 151 15.42 0.71 -1.11
C ILE A 151 15.86 1.63 0.04
N THR A 152 16.73 1.14 0.93
CA THR A 152 17.21 1.92 2.08
C THR A 152 17.99 3.17 1.63
N LYS A 153 18.84 3.03 0.61
CA LYS A 153 19.58 4.15 0.01
C LYS A 153 18.63 5.16 -0.64
N GLY A 154 17.62 4.69 -1.37
CA GLY A 154 16.60 5.54 -1.99
C GLY A 154 15.82 6.36 -0.96
N ILE A 155 15.41 5.76 0.16
CA ILE A 155 14.73 6.47 1.25
C ILE A 155 15.63 7.57 1.83
N ARG A 156 16.92 7.29 2.09
CA ARG A 156 17.86 8.28 2.64
C ARG A 156 18.07 9.48 1.72
N LEU A 157 18.22 9.25 0.41
CA LEU A 157 18.35 10.33 -0.56
C LEU A 157 17.12 11.25 -0.56
N SER A 158 15.91 10.68 -0.49
CA SER A 158 14.66 11.43 -0.45
C SER A 158 14.46 12.30 0.81
N GLN A 159 15.21 12.02 1.88
CA GLN A 159 15.18 12.78 3.13
C GLN A 159 16.17 13.95 3.12
N ASN A 160 17.27 13.84 2.36
CA ASN A 160 18.30 14.89 2.28
C ASN A 160 17.95 16.01 1.29
N ASP A 161 17.09 15.74 0.29
CA ASP A 161 16.60 16.75 -0.66
C ASP A 161 15.53 17.68 -0.08
N LYS A 162 15.32 17.66 1.25
CA LYS A 162 14.40 18.54 1.98
C LYS A 162 15.10 19.66 2.77
N LEU A 163 16.36 19.96 2.45
CA LEU A 163 17.12 21.09 3.03
C LEU A 163 17.25 22.24 2.04
#